data_AF-A0A2W4ZHJ4-F1
#
_entry.id   AF-A0A2W4ZHJ4-F1
#
_cell.length_a   1.000
_cell.length_b   1.000
_cell.length_c   1.000
_cell.angle_alpha   90.00
_cell.angle_beta   90.00
_cell.angle_gamma   90.00
#
_symmetry.space_group_name_H-M   'P 1'
#
loop_
_entity.id
_entity.type
_entity.pdbx_description
1 polymer ?
#
loop_
_entity_poly.entity_id
_entity_poly.type
_entity_poly.pdbx_seq_one_letter_code
_entity_poly.pdbx_strand_id
1 'polypeptide(L)'
;MQDLNGLLKAHVKQQKAAHPWLARLLRFPWRSLNFSFSQLDQAFWIWGAIALAIFSLAQFSTLSWMTQSLLDAALTGIGIISTSKLTWRLACSERLKWVVCLWAVLMMVGMIATAYGIFCSSSPGAVLILLNLCPLWLGLCALGYLAMSIGLQSRCFGAASWVHGAAIAALSFDPHHQFLTTGLVMALTLFFFSVVPWDMRAAEAEELCGVQIRDSRLEIAD
;
A
#
# COMPACT_ATOMS: atom_id res chain seq x y z
N MET A 1 50.21 -25.49 -8.90
CA MET A 1 49.93 -24.43 -7.91
C MET A 1 48.98 -23.44 -8.57
N GLN A 2 47.72 -23.41 -8.14
CA GLN A 2 46.69 -22.53 -8.72
C GLN A 2 46.98 -21.08 -8.32
N ASP A 3 46.93 -20.17 -9.29
CA ASP A 3 47.25 -18.75 -9.15
C ASP A 3 46.23 -18.04 -8.24
N LEU A 4 46.54 -18.00 -6.93
CA LEU A 4 45.73 -17.33 -5.91
C LEU A 4 45.55 -15.83 -6.21
N ASN A 5 46.51 -15.20 -6.91
CA ASN A 5 46.42 -13.78 -7.27
C ASN A 5 45.37 -13.52 -8.35
N GLY A 6 45.16 -14.47 -9.26
CA GLY A 6 44.09 -14.43 -10.25
C GLY A 6 42.70 -14.51 -9.62
N LEU A 7 42.52 -15.44 -8.67
CA LEU A 7 41.24 -15.62 -7.94
C LEU A 7 40.90 -14.44 -7.04
N LEU A 8 41.90 -13.85 -6.37
CA LEU A 8 41.70 -12.70 -5.48
C LEU A 8 41.37 -11.42 -6.28
N LYS A 9 42.01 -11.23 -7.45
CA LYS A 9 41.65 -10.15 -8.37
C LYS A 9 40.25 -10.33 -8.98
N ALA A 10 39.83 -11.56 -9.26
CA ALA A 10 38.48 -11.85 -9.75
C ALA A 10 37.41 -11.54 -8.68
N HIS A 11 37.63 -11.94 -7.42
CA HIS A 11 36.73 -11.64 -6.31
C HIS A 11 36.62 -10.13 -6.01
N VAL A 12 37.74 -9.40 -6.03
CA VAL A 12 37.74 -7.94 -5.81
C VAL A 12 37.06 -7.19 -6.96
N LYS A 13 37.18 -7.69 -8.20
CA LYS A 13 36.47 -7.13 -9.37
C LYS A 13 34.96 -7.40 -9.31
N GLN A 14 34.54 -8.52 -8.76
CA GLN A 14 33.12 -8.82 -8.48
C GLN A 14 32.56 -7.97 -7.34
N GLN A 15 33.35 -7.66 -6.30
CA GLN A 15 32.92 -6.82 -5.18
C GLN A 15 32.82 -5.32 -5.53
N LYS A 16 33.58 -4.84 -6.53
CA LYS A 16 33.46 -3.45 -7.06
C LYS A 16 32.31 -3.25 -8.03
N ALA A 17 31.64 -4.31 -8.46
CA ALA A 17 30.33 -4.20 -9.10
C ALA A 17 29.31 -3.88 -8.00
N ALA A 18 29.28 -2.62 -7.56
CA ALA A 18 28.23 -2.08 -6.72
C ALA A 18 26.89 -2.60 -7.24
N HIS A 19 26.19 -3.33 -6.37
CA HIS A 19 25.01 -4.11 -6.69
C HIS A 19 24.11 -3.29 -7.64
N PRO A 20 23.71 -3.82 -8.81
CA PRO A 20 23.02 -3.04 -9.84
C PRO A 20 21.74 -2.34 -9.34
N TRP A 21 21.16 -2.78 -8.23
CA TRP A 21 20.05 -2.10 -7.54
C TRP A 21 20.46 -0.80 -6.82
N LEU A 22 21.67 -0.71 -6.24
CA LEU A 22 22.18 0.50 -5.58
C LEU A 22 22.51 1.60 -6.58
N ALA A 23 23.11 1.23 -7.73
CA ALA A 23 23.36 2.17 -8.82
C ALA A 23 22.06 2.70 -9.44
N ARG A 24 20.96 1.92 -9.36
CA ARG A 24 19.61 2.32 -9.81
C ARG A 24 18.95 3.32 -8.85
N LEU A 25 19.17 3.18 -7.55
CA LEU A 25 18.75 4.16 -6.53
C LEU A 25 19.51 5.49 -6.65
N LEU A 26 20.81 5.45 -6.96
CA LEU A 26 21.66 6.65 -7.04
C LEU A 26 21.55 7.42 -8.36
N ARG A 27 21.06 6.81 -9.44
CA ARG A 27 20.81 7.46 -10.74
C ARG A 27 19.38 7.96 -10.91
N PHE A 28 18.67 8.25 -9.82
CA PHE A 28 17.38 8.91 -9.91
C PHE A 28 17.60 10.35 -10.44
N PRO A 29 17.02 10.75 -11.58
CA PRO A 29 17.21 12.08 -12.13
C PRO A 29 16.38 13.10 -11.33
N TRP A 30 16.91 13.59 -10.21
CA TRP A 30 16.29 14.60 -9.34
C TRP A 30 15.93 15.92 -10.05
N ARG A 31 16.44 16.14 -11.26
CA ARG A 31 16.26 17.37 -12.06
C ARG A 31 14.99 17.41 -12.93
N SER A 32 14.21 16.32 -12.97
CA SER A 32 13.00 16.18 -13.81
C SER A 32 11.74 15.85 -13.00
N LEU A 33 11.69 16.26 -11.73
CA LEU A 33 10.50 16.09 -10.88
C LEU A 33 9.44 17.14 -11.23
N ASN A 34 8.92 17.09 -12.46
CA ASN A 34 7.51 17.42 -12.65
C ASN A 34 6.74 16.29 -11.98
N PHE A 35 6.43 16.45 -10.69
CA PHE A 35 5.54 15.54 -9.95
C PHE A 35 4.13 15.64 -10.53
N SER A 36 3.92 15.07 -11.71
CA SER A 36 2.58 14.81 -12.21
C SER A 36 2.09 13.55 -11.50
N PHE A 37 1.62 13.72 -10.26
CA PHE A 37 0.99 12.64 -9.51
C PHE A 37 -0.21 12.12 -10.29
N SER A 38 -0.21 10.81 -10.56
CA SER A 38 -1.38 10.16 -11.14
C SER A 38 -2.57 10.28 -10.18
N GLN A 39 -3.79 10.12 -10.69
CA GLN A 39 -4.99 10.14 -9.84
C GLN A 39 -4.91 9.08 -8.73
N LEU A 40 -4.25 7.96 -9.00
CA LEU A 40 -4.06 6.89 -8.04
C LEU A 40 -2.99 7.22 -6.99
N ASP A 41 -1.90 7.89 -7.38
CA ASP A 41 -0.90 8.36 -6.40
C ASP A 41 -1.50 9.42 -5.46
N GLN A 42 -2.36 10.31 -5.99
CA GLN A 42 -3.11 11.28 -5.19
C GLN A 42 -4.04 10.59 -4.20
N ALA A 43 -4.73 9.53 -4.64
CA ALA A 43 -5.58 8.72 -3.77
C ALA A 43 -4.78 8.10 -2.61
N PHE A 44 -3.60 7.54 -2.87
CA PHE A 44 -2.73 7.02 -1.82
C PHE A 44 -2.24 8.10 -0.86
N TRP A 45 -1.85 9.27 -1.37
CA TRP A 45 -1.44 10.40 -0.53
C TRP A 45 -2.56 10.89 0.38
N ILE A 46 -3.75 11.12 -0.18
CA ILE A 46 -4.91 11.61 0.58
C ILE A 46 -5.29 10.59 1.66
N TRP A 47 -5.42 9.31 1.29
CA TRP A 47 -5.79 8.28 2.25
C TRP A 47 -4.71 8.06 3.32
N GLY A 48 -3.43 8.09 2.94
CA GLY A 48 -2.31 7.96 3.88
C GLY A 48 -2.26 9.11 4.88
N ALA A 49 -2.46 10.35 4.43
CA ALA A 49 -2.52 11.52 5.29
C ALA A 49 -3.72 11.48 6.25
N ILE A 50 -4.90 11.08 5.76
CA ILE A 50 -6.09 10.91 6.58
C ILE A 50 -5.86 9.83 7.66
N ALA A 51 -5.32 8.67 7.27
CA ALA A 51 -5.01 7.60 8.22
C ALA A 51 -4.02 8.07 9.29
N LEU A 52 -2.93 8.73 8.89
CA LEU A 52 -1.96 9.26 9.85
C LEU A 52 -2.61 10.27 10.81
N ALA A 53 -3.47 11.15 10.31
CA ALA A 53 -4.16 12.14 11.13
C ALA A 53 -5.11 11.49 12.15
N ILE A 54 -5.96 10.55 11.73
CA ILE A 54 -6.89 9.81 12.59
C ILE A 54 -6.14 9.11 13.73
N PHE A 55 -5.12 8.35 13.40
CA PHE A 55 -4.38 7.55 14.38
C PHE A 55 -3.47 8.41 15.28
N SER A 56 -2.93 9.52 14.76
CA SER A 56 -2.19 10.49 15.59
C SER A 56 -3.12 11.23 16.55
N LEU A 57 -4.34 11.56 16.10
CA LEU A 57 -5.36 12.16 16.97
C LEU A 57 -5.72 11.18 18.09
N ALA A 58 -5.94 9.91 17.78
CA ALA A 58 -6.18 8.88 18.79
C ALA A 58 -5.04 8.71 19.81
N GLN A 59 -3.79 8.92 19.39
CA GLN A 59 -2.62 8.77 20.25
C GLN A 59 -2.41 9.96 21.21
N PHE A 60 -2.60 11.18 20.70
CA PHE A 60 -2.12 12.40 21.39
C PHE A 60 -3.23 13.35 21.81
N SER A 61 -4.45 13.15 21.33
CA SER A 61 -5.56 14.05 21.63
C SER A 61 -6.13 13.81 23.02
N THR A 62 -6.58 14.88 23.66
CA THR A 62 -7.37 14.84 24.89
C THR A 62 -8.88 14.94 24.63
N LEU A 63 -9.30 14.83 23.36
CA LEU A 63 -10.72 14.84 23.00
C LEU A 63 -11.43 13.63 23.60
N SER A 64 -12.74 13.78 23.87
CA SER A 64 -13.56 12.64 24.23
C SER A 64 -13.61 11.64 23.08
N TRP A 65 -13.63 10.34 23.40
CA TRP A 65 -13.72 9.26 22.40
C TRP A 65 -14.93 9.42 21.46
N MET A 66 -16.05 9.95 21.98
CA MET A 66 -17.25 10.20 21.20
C MET A 66 -17.02 11.32 20.17
N THR A 67 -16.45 12.45 20.59
CA THR A 67 -16.09 13.55 19.67
C THR A 67 -15.08 13.09 18.63
N GLN A 68 -14.06 12.36 19.05
CA GLN A 68 -13.04 11.85 18.15
C GLN A 68 -13.63 10.88 17.13
N SER A 69 -14.51 9.96 17.53
CA SER A 69 -15.17 9.04 16.60
C SER A 69 -15.98 9.72 15.50
N LEU A 70 -16.59 10.87 15.80
CA LEU A 70 -17.34 11.66 14.82
C LEU A 70 -16.40 12.32 13.81
N LEU A 71 -15.27 12.86 14.29
CA LEU A 71 -14.22 13.42 13.43
C LEU A 71 -13.58 12.33 12.55
N ASP A 72 -13.23 11.19 13.15
CA ASP A 72 -12.61 10.06 12.46
C ASP A 72 -13.56 9.47 11.40
N ALA A 73 -14.85 9.38 11.70
CA ALA A 73 -15.87 8.96 10.73
C ALA A 73 -16.03 9.98 9.58
N ALA A 74 -16.04 11.28 9.88
CA ALA A 74 -16.12 12.32 8.86
C ALA A 74 -14.88 12.29 7.94
N LEU A 75 -13.68 12.20 8.50
CA LEU A 75 -12.42 12.09 7.77
C LEU A 75 -12.38 10.81 6.93
N THR A 76 -12.81 9.68 7.50
CA THR A 76 -12.91 8.40 6.79
C THR A 76 -13.88 8.50 5.62
N GLY A 77 -15.05 9.12 5.81
CA GLY A 77 -16.04 9.34 4.75
C GLY A 77 -15.49 10.20 3.61
N ILE A 78 -14.79 11.30 3.93
CA ILE A 78 -14.08 12.13 2.95
C ILE A 78 -13.05 11.30 2.19
N GLY A 79 -12.26 10.48 2.91
CA GLY A 79 -11.28 9.57 2.33
C GLY A 79 -11.89 8.56 1.37
N ILE A 80 -13.02 7.93 1.75
CA ILE A 80 -13.75 6.99 0.90
C ILE A 80 -14.23 7.68 -0.38
N ILE A 81 -14.89 8.84 -0.26
CA ILE A 81 -15.45 9.56 -1.41
C ILE A 81 -14.34 10.03 -2.36
N SER A 82 -13.29 10.66 -1.82
CA SER A 82 -12.19 11.21 -2.61
C SER A 82 -11.39 10.10 -3.31
N THR A 83 -10.96 9.08 -2.57
CA THR A 83 -10.20 7.95 -3.11
C THR A 83 -11.01 7.20 -4.15
N SER A 84 -12.30 6.91 -3.88
CA SER A 84 -13.17 6.23 -4.84
C SER A 84 -13.33 7.06 -6.12
N LYS A 85 -13.55 8.38 -6.02
CA LYS A 85 -13.66 9.25 -7.20
C LYS A 85 -12.40 9.26 -8.05
N LEU A 86 -11.23 9.35 -7.41
CA LEU A 86 -9.94 9.37 -8.07
C LEU A 86 -9.61 8.05 -8.76
N THR A 87 -9.90 6.92 -8.10
CA THR A 87 -9.56 5.59 -8.64
C THR A 87 -10.66 5.01 -9.54
N TRP A 88 -11.89 5.54 -9.52
CA TRP A 88 -13.02 4.97 -10.26
C TRP A 88 -12.77 4.87 -11.77
N ARG A 89 -12.24 5.94 -12.37
CA ARG A 89 -12.00 5.97 -13.83
C ARG A 89 -10.97 4.91 -14.23
N LEU A 90 -9.86 4.82 -13.48
CA LEU A 90 -8.83 3.81 -13.69
C LEU A 90 -9.37 2.39 -13.46
N ALA A 91 -10.17 2.20 -12.40
CA ALA A 91 -10.81 0.92 -12.13
C ALA A 91 -11.82 0.52 -13.21
N CYS A 92 -12.44 1.49 -13.89
CA CYS A 92 -13.32 1.24 -15.02
C CYS A 92 -12.54 0.81 -16.27
N SER A 93 -11.41 1.43 -16.60
CA SER A 93 -10.60 1.06 -17.76
C SER A 93 -9.97 -0.32 -17.60
N GLU A 94 -9.50 -0.65 -16.39
CA GLU A 94 -8.79 -1.91 -16.11
C GLU A 94 -9.71 -3.06 -15.66
N ARG A 95 -11.04 -2.88 -15.66
CA ARG A 95 -12.04 -3.85 -15.12
C ARG A 95 -11.83 -4.23 -13.63
N LEU A 96 -11.19 -3.35 -12.87
CA LEU A 96 -10.88 -3.51 -11.44
C LEU A 96 -11.90 -2.83 -10.51
N LYS A 97 -13.11 -2.53 -11.00
CA LYS A 97 -14.16 -1.86 -10.19
C LYS A 97 -14.44 -2.57 -8.88
N TRP A 98 -14.37 -3.90 -8.86
CA TRP A 98 -14.58 -4.71 -7.67
C TRP A 98 -13.57 -4.40 -6.56
N VAL A 99 -12.33 -4.03 -6.90
CA VAL A 99 -11.28 -3.68 -5.93
C VAL A 99 -11.64 -2.41 -5.20
N VAL A 100 -12.11 -1.38 -5.93
CA VAL A 100 -12.54 -0.11 -5.34
C VAL A 100 -13.77 -0.31 -4.45
N CYS A 101 -14.75 -1.10 -4.91
CA CYS A 101 -15.92 -1.44 -4.10
C CYS A 101 -15.55 -2.22 -2.84
N LEU A 102 -14.68 -3.22 -2.96
CA LEU A 102 -14.21 -4.01 -1.81
C LEU A 102 -13.49 -3.11 -0.81
N TRP A 103 -12.57 -2.27 -1.27
CA TRP A 103 -11.86 -1.32 -0.41
C TRP A 103 -12.84 -0.39 0.33
N ALA A 104 -13.81 0.19 -0.38
CA ALA A 104 -14.82 1.06 0.24
C ALA A 104 -15.66 0.31 1.29
N VAL A 105 -16.06 -0.94 1.01
CA VAL A 105 -16.77 -1.79 1.98
C VAL A 105 -15.91 -2.06 3.22
N LEU A 106 -14.63 -2.42 3.05
CA LEU A 106 -13.72 -2.65 4.17
C LEU A 106 -13.56 -1.40 5.05
N MET A 107 -13.41 -0.22 4.44
CA MET A 107 -13.32 1.03 5.20
C MET A 107 -14.63 1.36 5.93
N MET A 108 -15.78 1.13 5.31
CA MET A 108 -17.08 1.29 5.97
C MET A 108 -17.25 0.33 7.15
N VAL A 109 -16.84 -0.92 7.02
CA VAL A 109 -16.88 -1.91 8.11
C VAL A 109 -16.00 -1.45 9.27
N GLY A 110 -14.77 -1.00 9.00
CA GLY A 110 -13.87 -0.48 10.04
C GLY A 110 -14.44 0.75 10.76
N MET A 111 -15.02 1.68 10.00
CA MET A 111 -15.68 2.87 10.53
C MET A 111 -16.88 2.53 11.42
N ILE A 112 -17.77 1.64 10.95
CA ILE A 112 -18.96 1.20 11.71
C ILE A 112 -18.54 0.44 12.97
N ALA A 113 -17.57 -0.46 12.87
CA ALA A 113 -17.06 -1.21 14.01
C ALA A 113 -16.44 -0.27 15.05
N THR A 114 -15.67 0.73 14.61
CA THR A 114 -15.08 1.75 15.50
C THR A 114 -16.16 2.55 16.23
N ALA A 115 -17.17 3.04 15.49
CA ALA A 115 -18.29 3.75 16.10
C ALA A 115 -19.05 2.85 17.09
N TYR A 116 -19.36 1.61 16.71
CA TYR A 116 -20.02 0.66 17.60
C TYR A 116 -19.21 0.39 18.89
N GLY A 117 -17.89 0.20 18.77
CA GLY A 117 -17.00 0.02 19.92
C GLY A 117 -17.04 1.19 20.91
N ILE A 118 -17.17 2.41 20.40
CA ILE A 118 -17.17 3.65 21.20
C ILE A 118 -18.56 3.95 21.78
N PHE A 119 -19.62 3.96 20.95
CA PHE A 119 -20.97 4.32 21.39
C PHE A 119 -21.65 3.23 22.21
N CYS A 120 -21.30 1.96 21.98
CA CYS A 120 -21.89 0.82 22.68
C CYS A 120 -20.93 0.22 23.71
N SER A 121 -19.97 0.98 24.24
CA SER A 121 -18.91 0.49 25.15
C SER A 121 -19.41 -0.21 26.41
N SER A 122 -20.69 -0.07 26.77
CA SER A 122 -21.35 -0.84 27.84
C SER A 122 -21.59 -2.32 27.50
N SER A 123 -21.53 -2.71 26.22
CA SER A 123 -21.68 -4.08 25.75
C SER A 123 -20.33 -4.81 25.78
N PRO A 124 -20.26 -6.08 26.26
CA PRO A 124 -19.02 -6.86 26.27
C PRO A 124 -18.36 -6.98 24.88
N GLY A 125 -19.17 -7.09 23.83
CA GLY A 125 -18.66 -7.18 22.45
C GLY A 125 -18.05 -5.87 21.95
N ALA A 126 -18.58 -4.73 22.36
CA ALA A 126 -18.04 -3.42 21.98
C ALA A 126 -16.70 -3.14 22.67
N VAL A 127 -16.55 -3.55 23.93
CA VAL A 127 -15.26 -3.46 24.66
C VAL A 127 -14.17 -4.25 23.94
N LEU A 128 -14.48 -5.46 23.47
CA LEU A 128 -13.52 -6.27 22.72
C LEU A 128 -13.06 -5.58 21.43
N ILE A 129 -13.98 -4.93 20.70
CA ILE A 129 -13.66 -4.15 19.50
C ILE A 129 -12.77 -2.96 19.86
N LEU A 130 -13.11 -2.23 20.92
CA LEU A 130 -12.35 -1.05 21.36
C LEU A 130 -10.91 -1.41 21.75
N LEU A 131 -10.72 -2.53 22.46
CA LEU A 131 -9.40 -3.04 22.84
C LEU A 131 -8.57 -3.54 21.64
N ASN A 132 -9.22 -3.92 20.54
CA ASN A 132 -8.58 -4.45 19.34
C ASN A 132 -8.71 -3.52 18.13
N LEU A 133 -8.89 -2.22 18.35
CA LEU A 133 -9.12 -1.26 17.26
C LEU A 133 -7.94 -1.22 16.28
N CYS A 134 -6.71 -1.14 16.82
CA CYS A 134 -5.48 -1.09 16.01
C CYS A 134 -5.26 -2.39 15.21
N PRO A 135 -5.30 -3.59 15.83
CA PRO A 135 -5.30 -4.85 15.10
C PRO A 135 -6.41 -4.97 14.05
N LEU A 136 -7.62 -4.49 14.34
CA LEU A 136 -8.76 -4.54 13.43
C LEU A 136 -8.48 -3.74 12.15
N TRP A 137 -8.01 -2.50 12.27
CA TRP A 137 -7.70 -1.65 11.11
C TRP A 137 -6.53 -2.19 10.29
N LEU A 138 -5.46 -2.65 10.94
CA LEU A 138 -4.36 -3.33 10.23
C LEU A 138 -4.84 -4.60 9.55
N GLY A 139 -5.75 -5.36 10.16
CA GLY A 139 -6.34 -6.56 9.59
C GLY A 139 -7.17 -6.28 8.35
N LEU A 140 -8.01 -5.24 8.39
CA LEU A 140 -8.78 -4.78 7.22
C LEU A 140 -7.85 -4.35 6.08
N CYS A 141 -6.76 -3.63 6.40
CA CYS A 141 -5.73 -3.29 5.41
C CYS A 141 -5.02 -4.52 4.85
N ALA A 142 -4.61 -5.47 5.70
CA ALA A 142 -3.97 -6.70 5.28
C ALA A 142 -4.86 -7.52 4.33
N LEU A 143 -6.16 -7.63 4.64
CA LEU A 143 -7.14 -8.29 3.78
C LEU A 143 -7.33 -7.54 2.45
N GLY A 144 -7.45 -6.21 2.49
CA GLY A 144 -7.57 -5.38 1.30
C GLY A 144 -6.35 -5.51 0.38
N TYR A 145 -5.14 -5.46 0.94
CA TYR A 145 -3.89 -5.64 0.19
C TYR A 145 -3.71 -7.06 -0.34
N LEU A 146 -4.16 -8.08 0.39
CA LEU A 146 -4.17 -9.45 -0.12
C LEU A 146 -5.11 -9.60 -1.31
N ALA A 147 -6.32 -9.05 -1.22
CA ALA A 147 -7.27 -9.04 -2.31
C ALA A 147 -6.72 -8.27 -3.53
N MET A 148 -6.07 -7.12 -3.32
CA MET A 148 -5.38 -6.38 -4.38
C MET A 148 -4.22 -7.18 -4.98
N SER A 149 -3.45 -7.89 -4.16
CA SER A 149 -2.37 -8.77 -4.64
C SER A 149 -2.89 -9.84 -5.58
N ILE A 150 -4.00 -10.49 -5.23
CA ILE A 150 -4.65 -11.51 -6.08
C ILE A 150 -5.24 -10.87 -7.34
N GLY A 151 -5.97 -9.75 -7.18
CA GLY A 151 -6.66 -9.06 -8.26
C GLY A 151 -5.74 -8.43 -9.31
N LEU A 152 -4.62 -7.88 -8.87
CA LEU A 152 -3.63 -7.20 -9.70
C LEU A 152 -2.43 -8.09 -10.03
N GLN A 153 -2.38 -9.30 -9.48
CA GLN A 153 -1.22 -10.20 -9.52
C GLN A 153 0.09 -9.51 -9.09
N SER A 154 0.00 -8.61 -8.12
CA SER A 154 1.11 -7.78 -7.65
C SER A 154 1.72 -8.35 -6.38
N ARG A 155 3.02 -8.59 -6.42
CA ARG A 155 3.83 -9.03 -5.27
C ARG A 155 4.01 -7.89 -4.27
N CYS A 156 4.00 -6.63 -4.73
CA CYS A 156 4.15 -5.49 -3.85
C CYS A 156 2.97 -5.35 -2.88
N PHE A 157 1.72 -5.52 -3.37
CA PHE A 157 0.55 -5.57 -2.48
C PHE A 157 0.55 -6.80 -1.58
N GLY A 158 1.06 -7.94 -2.05
CA GLY A 158 1.24 -9.13 -1.21
C GLY A 158 2.21 -8.87 -0.06
N ALA A 159 3.34 -8.22 -0.32
CA ALA A 159 4.29 -7.80 0.70
C ALA A 159 3.67 -6.82 1.70
N ALA A 160 2.89 -5.84 1.24
CA ALA A 160 2.16 -4.92 2.13
C ALA A 160 1.16 -5.65 3.04
N SER A 161 0.47 -6.67 2.55
CA SER A 161 -0.40 -7.53 3.38
C SER A 161 0.39 -8.18 4.53
N TRP A 162 1.57 -8.75 4.22
CA TRP A 162 2.46 -9.32 5.23
C TRP A 162 3.00 -8.29 6.21
N VAL A 163 3.36 -7.09 5.76
CA VAL A 163 3.83 -6.00 6.63
C VAL A 163 2.75 -5.62 7.63
N HIS A 164 1.49 -5.53 7.20
CA HIS A 164 0.36 -5.21 8.09
C HIS A 164 0.07 -6.38 9.06
N GLY A 165 0.14 -7.62 8.59
CA GLY A 165 0.04 -8.81 9.44
C GLY A 165 1.14 -8.89 10.51
N ALA A 166 2.39 -8.60 10.12
CA ALA A 166 3.52 -8.55 11.05
C ALA A 166 3.38 -7.38 12.05
N ALA A 167 2.86 -6.23 11.59
CA ALA A 167 2.59 -5.09 12.46
C ALA A 167 1.55 -5.45 13.54
N ILE A 168 0.52 -6.25 13.24
CA ILE A 168 -0.43 -6.74 14.26
C ILE A 168 0.30 -7.50 15.37
N ALA A 169 1.21 -8.41 15.03
CA ALA A 169 2.00 -9.13 16.02
C ALA A 169 2.94 -8.19 16.80
N ALA A 170 3.46 -7.16 16.14
CA ALA A 170 4.34 -6.18 16.77
C ALA A 170 3.63 -5.25 17.77
N LEU A 171 2.32 -4.99 17.60
CA LEU A 171 1.56 -4.13 18.50
C LEU A 171 1.56 -4.64 19.95
N SER A 172 1.70 -5.95 20.17
CA SER A 172 1.74 -6.52 21.52
C SER A 172 2.98 -6.12 22.32
N PHE A 173 4.05 -5.64 21.67
CA PHE A 173 5.28 -5.23 22.37
C PHE A 173 5.21 -3.81 22.94
N ASP A 174 4.38 -2.93 22.38
CA ASP A 174 4.20 -1.55 22.86
C ASP A 174 2.72 -1.12 22.77
N PRO A 175 1.88 -1.51 23.75
CA PRO A 175 0.47 -1.17 23.75
C PRO A 175 0.21 0.33 23.94
N HIS A 176 1.18 1.09 24.44
CA HIS A 176 1.02 2.53 24.68
C HIS A 176 1.07 3.34 23.39
N HIS A 177 1.88 2.92 22.41
CA HIS A 177 2.01 3.60 21.11
C HIS A 177 1.30 2.88 19.96
N GLN A 178 0.32 2.02 20.28
CA GLN A 178 -0.35 1.19 19.28
C GLN A 178 -1.04 2.02 18.18
N PHE A 179 -1.69 3.13 18.54
CA PHE A 179 -2.40 3.97 17.57
C PHE A 179 -1.41 4.63 16.62
N LEU A 180 -0.35 5.26 17.15
CA LEU A 180 0.69 5.86 16.32
C LEU A 180 1.36 4.84 15.40
N THR A 181 1.69 3.65 15.93
CA THR A 181 2.32 2.58 15.15
C THR A 181 1.42 2.14 14.01
N THR A 182 0.14 1.91 14.27
CA THR A 182 -0.85 1.58 13.23
C THR A 182 -0.96 2.69 12.18
N GLY A 183 -1.08 3.94 12.61
CA GLY A 183 -1.14 5.10 11.72
C GLY A 183 0.09 5.22 10.82
N LEU A 184 1.29 5.06 11.38
CA LEU A 184 2.55 5.09 10.63
C LEU A 184 2.65 3.93 9.65
N VAL A 185 2.34 2.69 10.05
CA VAL A 185 2.38 1.54 9.15
C VAL A 185 1.42 1.73 7.98
N MET A 186 0.19 2.17 8.24
CA MET A 186 -0.79 2.45 7.20
C MET A 186 -0.33 3.57 6.27
N ALA A 187 0.06 4.72 6.82
CA ALA A 187 0.43 5.90 6.05
C ALA A 187 1.71 5.70 5.24
N LEU A 188 2.77 5.14 5.84
CA LEU A 188 4.04 4.91 5.16
C LEU A 188 3.88 3.87 4.03
N THR A 189 3.02 2.87 4.20
CA THR A 189 2.71 1.92 3.12
C THR A 189 2.06 2.65 1.93
N LEU A 190 1.11 3.53 2.18
CA LEU A 190 0.41 4.29 1.14
C LEU A 190 1.33 5.32 0.48
N PHE A 191 2.14 6.04 1.26
CA PHE A 191 3.13 6.97 0.73
C PHE A 191 4.20 6.24 -0.11
N PHE A 192 4.63 5.06 0.33
CA PHE A 192 5.52 4.22 -0.46
C PHE A 192 4.88 3.88 -1.81
N PHE A 193 3.61 3.43 -1.82
CA PHE A 193 2.91 3.17 -3.07
C PHE A 193 2.75 4.42 -3.95
N SER A 194 2.60 5.62 -3.38
CA SER A 194 2.48 6.84 -4.19
C SER A 194 3.74 7.25 -4.96
N VAL A 195 4.90 6.68 -4.62
CA VAL A 195 6.20 7.06 -5.22
C VAL A 195 6.82 5.90 -5.98
N VAL A 196 6.61 4.67 -5.51
CA VAL A 196 7.27 3.48 -6.05
C VAL A 196 6.34 2.79 -7.04
N PRO A 197 6.77 2.60 -8.31
CA PRO A 197 6.00 1.81 -9.26
C PRO A 197 5.78 0.40 -8.72
N TRP A 198 4.52 -0.02 -8.62
CA TRP A 198 4.15 -1.37 -8.24
C TRP A 198 4.05 -2.27 -9.47
N ASP A 199 4.28 -3.57 -9.27
CA ASP A 199 4.28 -4.59 -10.31
C ASP A 199 2.85 -4.94 -10.77
N MET A 200 2.25 -4.11 -11.63
CA MET A 200 1.07 -4.53 -12.40
C MET A 200 1.54 -5.35 -13.61
N ARG A 201 1.20 -6.64 -13.63
CA ARG A 201 1.62 -7.58 -14.67
C ARG A 201 0.99 -7.37 -16.07
N ALA A 202 0.38 -6.22 -16.32
CA ALA A 202 -0.18 -5.86 -17.63
C ALA A 202 0.89 -5.45 -18.67
N ALA A 203 2.13 -5.18 -18.26
CA ALA A 203 3.23 -4.91 -19.19
C ALA A 203 3.89 -6.18 -19.78
N GLU A 204 3.67 -7.38 -19.20
CA GLU A 204 4.28 -8.62 -19.70
C GLU A 204 3.49 -9.24 -20.88
N ALA A 205 2.23 -8.84 -21.10
CA ALA A 205 1.46 -9.28 -22.27
C ALA A 205 1.92 -8.59 -23.57
N GLU A 206 2.46 -7.37 -23.47
CA GLU A 206 2.98 -6.64 -24.65
C GLU A 206 4.33 -7.21 -25.11
N GLU A 207 5.14 -7.79 -24.23
CA GLU A 207 6.41 -8.42 -24.61
C GLU A 207 6.22 -9.85 -25.18
N LEU A 208 5.20 -10.59 -24.72
CA LEU A 208 4.84 -11.89 -25.30
C LEU A 208 4.06 -11.79 -26.63
N CYS A 209 3.33 -10.68 -26.86
CA CYS A 209 2.57 -10.46 -28.10
C CYS A 209 3.29 -9.49 -29.08
N GLY A 210 4.33 -8.79 -28.62
CA GLY A 210 5.12 -7.82 -29.37
C GLY A 210 6.39 -8.37 -30.03
N VAL A 211 6.69 -9.66 -29.85
CA VAL A 211 7.65 -10.40 -30.71
C VAL A 211 6.86 -11.24 -31.71
N GLN A 212 5.93 -10.61 -32.44
CA GLN A 212 5.44 -11.15 -33.71
C GLN A 212 5.04 -10.05 -34.70
N ILE A 213 5.88 -9.02 -34.83
CA ILE A 213 5.90 -8.18 -36.04
C ILE A 213 7.32 -8.19 -36.60
N ARG A 214 7.63 -9.22 -37.39
CA ARG A 214 8.41 -9.16 -38.65
C ARG A 214 8.72 -10.59 -39.11
N ASP A 215 7.79 -11.20 -39.86
CA ASP A 215 8.10 -12.08 -41.02
C ASP A 215 6.82 -12.63 -41.67
N SER A 216 5.97 -11.74 -42.17
CA SER A 216 4.91 -12.09 -43.15
C SER A 216 4.88 -11.13 -44.34
N ARG A 217 5.91 -10.28 -44.49
CA ARG A 217 6.12 -9.44 -45.69
C ARG A 217 7.23 -9.98 -46.60
N LEU A 218 7.47 -11.30 -46.59
CA LEU A 218 8.41 -11.95 -47.52
C LEU A 218 7.80 -13.14 -48.29
N GLU A 219 6.48 -13.39 -48.21
CA GLU A 219 5.80 -14.39 -49.07
C GLU A 219 4.99 -13.77 -50.23
N ILE A 220 5.36 -12.56 -50.67
CA ILE A 220 4.87 -11.99 -51.94
C ILE A 220 6.07 -11.45 -52.71
N ALA A 221 7.00 -12.34 -53.04
CA ALA A 221 7.96 -12.19 -54.13
C ALA A 221 8.68 -13.54 -54.26
N ASP A 222 8.02 -14.50 -54.90
CA ASP A 222 8.59 -15.45 -55.87
C ASP A 222 7.47 -16.30 -56.49
#